data_AF-A0A7X8FBZ8-F1
#
_entry.id   AF-A0A7X8FBZ8-F1
#
_cell.length_a   1.000
_cell.length_b   1.000
_cell.length_c   1.000
_cell.angle_alpha   90.00
_cell.angle_beta   90.00
_cell.angle_gamma   90.00
#
_symmetry.space_group_name_H-M   'P 1'
#
loop_
_entity.id
_entity.type
_entity.pdbx_description
1 polymer ?
#
loop_
_entity_poly.entity_id
_entity_poly.type
_entity_poly.pdbx_seq_one_letter_code
_entity_poly.pdbx_strand_id
1 'polypeptide(L)'
;MKLFNRIVACLILLLGITVIGSGPITSTAVALDEPCVSPASTLVQTTGSLSEPPPSGTVVLRIDVSARKLTIFSDGTPFRTFSVAVGKKATSSPVGEWKIINKAVNWGDGFGTRWMGLNVPWGIYGIHGTNKPWSIGTPASHGCIRMHNKDVELLYKWVELGTEVQIMGPLPRKKNPPELKKGAANQDVVQLQFLLREAGVFSGYADGRFGEITEQAVKTFQLIQEMPDNGLVDRVLWSKLWDYTEQQKQAVNS
;
A
#
# COMPACT_ATOMS: atom_id res chain seq x y z
N MET A 1 -7.19 8.13 39.18
CA MET A 1 -8.17 7.05 38.92
C MET A 1 -9.08 7.53 37.80
N LYS A 2 -9.17 6.75 36.74
CA LYS A 2 -9.75 7.09 35.43
C LYS A 2 -11.23 7.48 35.54
N LEU A 3 -11.63 8.59 34.90
CA LEU A 3 -12.99 8.75 34.38
C LEU A 3 -12.97 9.78 33.25
N PHE A 4 -12.65 9.34 32.04
CA PHE A 4 -12.98 10.10 30.83
C PHE A 4 -13.34 9.10 29.74
N ASN A 5 -14.30 9.52 28.93
CA ASN A 5 -14.66 9.02 27.62
C ASN A 5 -15.86 8.05 27.55
N ARG A 6 -16.91 8.49 26.85
CA ARG A 6 -17.78 7.74 25.92
C ARG A 6 -19.12 8.46 25.71
N ILE A 7 -19.17 9.48 24.86
CA ILE A 7 -20.40 9.80 24.10
C ILE A 7 -20.00 10.40 22.75
N VAL A 8 -19.74 9.55 21.75
CA VAL A 8 -20.22 9.72 20.38
C VAL A 8 -20.36 8.30 19.81
N ALA A 9 -21.51 7.67 20.06
CA ALA A 9 -21.87 6.40 19.45
C ALA A 9 -22.90 6.67 18.35
N CYS A 10 -22.54 6.18 17.17
CA CYS A 10 -23.25 6.22 15.91
C CYS A 10 -24.71 5.75 16.06
N LEU A 11 -25.65 6.61 15.65
CA LEU A 11 -27.08 6.33 15.61
C LEU A 11 -27.39 5.51 14.34
N ILE A 12 -27.43 4.18 14.45
CA ILE A 12 -27.98 3.31 13.40
C ILE A 12 -29.38 2.90 13.83
N LEU A 13 -30.39 3.41 13.12
CA LEU A 13 -31.78 2.99 13.25
C LEU A 13 -31.93 1.52 12.84
N LEU A 14 -32.39 0.69 13.79
CA LEU A 14 -32.92 -0.64 13.56
C LEU A 14 -34.40 -0.53 13.18
N LEU A 15 -34.75 -0.87 11.94
CA LEU A 15 -36.12 -1.26 11.58
C LEU A 15 -36.19 -2.79 11.55
N GLY A 16 -37.06 -3.32 12.41
CA GLY A 16 -37.24 -4.74 12.65
C GLY A 16 -37.78 -5.50 11.44
N ILE A 17 -37.32 -6.75 11.32
CA ILE A 17 -37.99 -7.78 10.54
C ILE A 17 -38.19 -8.98 11.47
N THR A 18 -39.46 -9.32 11.62
CA THR A 18 -40.01 -10.39 12.44
C THR A 18 -39.57 -11.76 11.92
N VAL A 19 -39.05 -12.59 12.83
CA VAL A 19 -38.77 -14.01 12.62
C VAL A 19 -40.07 -14.79 12.74
N ILE A 20 -40.41 -15.62 11.73
CA ILE A 20 -41.42 -16.67 11.85
C ILE A 20 -40.94 -17.88 11.03
N GLY A 21 -40.97 -19.08 11.64
CA GLY A 21 -41.05 -20.33 10.89
C GLY A 21 -40.05 -21.41 11.29
N SER A 22 -40.34 -22.10 12.40
CA SER A 22 -39.78 -23.39 12.77
C SER A 22 -40.47 -24.54 12.02
N GLY A 23 -39.68 -25.51 11.56
CA GLY A 23 -40.16 -26.80 11.05
C GLY A 23 -39.01 -27.81 10.95
N PRO A 24 -39.14 -29.03 11.52
CA PRO A 24 -38.08 -30.04 11.48
C PRO A 24 -38.29 -31.00 10.30
N ILE A 25 -37.20 -31.48 9.69
CA ILE A 25 -37.26 -32.68 8.85
C ILE A 25 -35.91 -33.43 8.87
N THR A 26 -35.95 -34.53 9.63
CA THR A 26 -35.40 -35.86 9.34
C THR A 26 -34.00 -35.99 8.72
N SER A 27 -33.09 -36.49 9.56
CA SER A 27 -31.85 -37.15 9.23
C SER A 27 -32.11 -38.46 8.48
N THR A 28 -31.59 -38.58 7.27
CA THR A 28 -31.31 -39.86 6.61
C THR A 28 -29.86 -39.83 6.13
N ALA A 29 -29.01 -40.53 6.87
CA ALA A 29 -27.65 -40.83 6.46
C ALA A 29 -27.68 -41.91 5.37
N VAL A 30 -27.12 -41.60 4.21
CA VAL A 30 -26.69 -42.59 3.23
C VAL A 30 -25.22 -42.33 2.98
N ALA A 31 -24.39 -43.22 3.52
CA ALA A 31 -22.98 -43.31 3.21
C ALA A 31 -22.83 -43.92 1.82
N LEU A 32 -22.09 -43.24 0.94
CA LEU A 32 -21.45 -43.86 -0.21
C LEU A 32 -19.98 -43.42 -0.19
N ASP A 33 -19.13 -44.42 -0.08
CA ASP A 33 -17.69 -44.35 -0.11
C ASP A 33 -17.21 -43.81 -1.46
N GLU A 34 -16.48 -42.70 -1.45
CA GLU A 34 -15.69 -42.22 -2.59
C GLU A 34 -14.21 -42.45 -2.30
N PRO A 35 -13.44 -43.10 -3.22
CA PRO A 35 -12.05 -43.42 -3.00
C PRO A 35 -11.16 -42.17 -2.98
N CYS A 36 -10.22 -42.16 -2.04
CA CYS A 36 -9.17 -41.18 -1.90
C CYS A 36 -8.29 -41.13 -3.16
N VAL A 37 -8.51 -40.14 -4.03
CA VAL A 37 -7.58 -39.77 -5.09
C VAL A 37 -6.91 -38.45 -4.69
N SER A 38 -5.68 -38.56 -4.19
CA SER A 38 -4.78 -37.42 -4.02
C SER A 38 -4.51 -36.79 -5.39
N PRO A 39 -4.75 -35.47 -5.59
CA PRO A 39 -4.18 -34.81 -6.75
C PRO A 39 -2.69 -34.60 -6.49
N ALA A 40 -1.88 -35.26 -7.32
CA ALA A 40 -0.47 -35.02 -7.43
C ALA A 40 -0.18 -33.52 -7.60
N SER A 41 0.84 -33.07 -6.86
CA SER A 41 1.48 -31.76 -6.97
C SER A 41 1.75 -31.44 -8.45
N THR A 42 0.87 -30.63 -9.02
CA THR A 42 1.07 -30.07 -10.37
C THR A 42 1.97 -28.86 -10.20
N LEU A 43 3.26 -29.06 -10.49
CA LEU A 43 4.19 -27.96 -10.74
C LEU A 43 3.67 -27.20 -11.96
N VAL A 44 2.92 -26.13 -11.73
CA VAL A 44 2.65 -25.11 -12.76
C VAL A 44 3.96 -24.38 -13.01
N GLN A 45 4.77 -24.91 -13.92
CA GLN A 45 5.86 -24.17 -14.54
C GLN A 45 5.27 -23.14 -15.50
N THR A 46 4.99 -21.93 -15.00
CA THR A 46 4.64 -20.81 -15.88
C THR A 46 5.93 -20.26 -16.51
N THR A 47 6.34 -20.85 -17.63
CA THR A 47 7.20 -20.17 -18.58
C THR A 47 6.39 -19.02 -19.20
N GLY A 48 6.67 -17.80 -18.76
CA GLY A 48 6.02 -16.59 -19.28
C GLY A 48 6.23 -16.49 -20.80
N SER A 49 5.17 -16.75 -21.54
CA SER A 49 5.08 -16.58 -22.99
C SER A 49 5.09 -15.09 -23.34
N LEU A 50 5.85 -14.71 -24.37
CA LEU A 50 5.98 -13.34 -24.90
C LEU A 50 4.71 -12.79 -25.58
N SER A 51 3.55 -13.43 -25.38
CA SER A 51 2.31 -13.18 -26.13
C SER A 51 1.11 -12.74 -25.28
N GLU A 52 1.31 -12.45 -23.99
CA GLU A 52 0.21 -12.00 -23.14
C GLU A 52 -0.26 -10.59 -23.56
N PRO A 53 -1.57 -10.39 -23.79
CA PRO A 53 -2.08 -9.08 -24.16
C PRO A 53 -1.85 -8.05 -23.04
N PRO A 54 -1.75 -6.75 -23.37
CA PRO A 54 -1.69 -5.72 -22.35
C PRO A 54 -2.94 -5.73 -21.47
N PRO A 55 -2.81 -5.34 -20.19
CA PRO A 55 -3.97 -5.14 -19.32
C PRO A 55 -4.89 -4.08 -19.94
N SER A 56 -6.20 -4.35 -19.94
CA SER A 56 -7.21 -3.38 -20.33
C SER A 56 -7.55 -2.43 -19.17
N GLY A 57 -8.20 -1.31 -19.48
CA GLY A 57 -8.74 -0.41 -18.46
C GLY A 57 -7.68 0.35 -17.66
N THR A 58 -8.01 0.72 -16.43
CA THR A 58 -7.16 1.53 -15.56
C THR A 58 -6.09 0.66 -14.92
N VAL A 59 -4.83 0.93 -15.24
CA VAL A 59 -3.67 0.22 -14.70
C VAL A 59 -3.16 0.90 -13.42
N VAL A 60 -2.99 0.12 -12.36
CA VAL A 60 -2.33 0.53 -11.11
C VAL A 60 -1.28 -0.49 -10.73
N LEU A 61 -0.09 -0.04 -10.32
CA LEU A 61 0.95 -0.91 -9.80
C LEU A 61 0.90 -0.92 -8.28
N ARG A 62 0.87 -2.10 -7.67
CA ARG A 62 0.98 -2.26 -6.22
C ARG A 62 2.23 -3.06 -5.89
N ILE A 63 3.07 -2.50 -5.03
CA ILE A 63 4.34 -3.09 -4.64
C ILE A 63 4.29 -3.36 -3.15
N ASP A 64 4.35 -4.63 -2.78
CA ASP A 64 4.47 -5.05 -1.39
C ASP A 64 5.95 -5.27 -1.09
N VAL A 65 6.52 -4.39 -0.27
CA VAL A 65 7.94 -4.42 0.12
C VAL A 65 8.25 -5.63 1.00
N SER A 66 7.32 -6.05 1.86
CA SER A 66 7.49 -7.19 2.76
C SER A 66 7.47 -8.51 1.99
N ALA A 67 6.49 -8.67 1.09
CA ALA A 67 6.35 -9.84 0.23
C ALA A 67 7.33 -9.84 -0.96
N ARG A 68 7.93 -8.67 -1.27
CA ARG A 68 8.82 -8.46 -2.42
C ARG A 68 8.14 -8.81 -3.74
N LYS A 69 6.92 -8.31 -3.89
CA LYS A 69 6.06 -8.53 -5.06
C LYS A 69 5.61 -7.21 -5.66
N LEU A 70 5.58 -7.14 -6.97
CA LEU A 70 4.88 -6.11 -7.74
C LEU A 70 3.70 -6.77 -8.43
N THR A 71 2.50 -6.31 -8.14
CA THR A 71 1.26 -6.75 -8.78
C THR A 71 0.70 -5.61 -9.62
N ILE A 72 0.42 -5.91 -10.89
CA ILE A 72 -0.35 -5.04 -11.78
C ILE A 72 -1.82 -5.31 -11.50
N PHE A 73 -2.58 -4.25 -11.26
CA PHE A 73 -4.02 -4.27 -11.19
C PHE A 73 -4.61 -3.61 -12.44
N SER A 74 -5.68 -4.20 -12.96
CA SER A 74 -6.50 -3.70 -14.07
C SER A 74 -7.92 -3.56 -13.55
N ASP A 75 -8.44 -2.33 -13.53
CA ASP A 75 -9.75 -1.97 -12.96
C ASP A 75 -9.98 -2.56 -11.56
N GLY A 76 -8.95 -2.51 -10.71
CA GLY A 76 -9.00 -3.00 -9.33
C GLY A 76 -8.82 -4.52 -9.16
N THR A 77 -8.72 -5.29 -10.26
CA THR A 77 -8.50 -6.74 -10.22
C THR A 77 -7.01 -7.08 -10.44
N PRO A 78 -6.41 -8.00 -9.64
CA PRO A 78 -5.04 -8.45 -9.90
C PRO A 78 -4.92 -9.06 -11.30
N PHE A 79 -4.05 -8.48 -12.13
CA PHE A 79 -3.78 -8.94 -13.49
C PHE A 79 -2.55 -9.85 -13.51
N ARG A 80 -1.43 -9.37 -12.97
CA ARG A 80 -0.15 -10.10 -13.01
C ARG A 80 0.77 -9.74 -11.86
N THR A 81 1.52 -10.71 -11.36
CA THR A 81 2.45 -10.51 -10.24
C THR A 81 3.87 -10.93 -10.61
N PHE A 82 4.84 -10.10 -10.23
CA PHE A 82 6.27 -10.31 -10.44
C PHE A 82 7.01 -10.33 -9.11
N SER A 83 8.07 -11.14 -9.04
CA SER A 83 9.05 -11.04 -7.95
C SER A 83 9.94 -9.83 -8.18
N VAL A 84 10.23 -9.07 -7.11
CA VAL A 84 11.07 -7.86 -7.19
C VAL A 84 12.17 -7.87 -6.12
N ALA A 85 13.24 -7.12 -6.34
CA ALA A 85 14.15 -6.72 -5.27
C ALA A 85 13.76 -5.34 -4.76
N VAL A 86 13.92 -5.11 -3.46
CA VAL A 86 13.52 -3.88 -2.79
C VAL A 86 14.71 -3.26 -2.05
N GLY A 87 14.51 -2.08 -1.47
CA GLY A 87 15.50 -1.40 -0.65
C GLY A 87 15.96 -2.24 0.54
N LYS A 88 17.24 -2.13 0.89
CA LYS A 88 17.76 -2.64 2.17
C LYS A 88 17.14 -1.86 3.33
N LYS A 89 17.20 -2.42 4.56
CA LYS A 89 16.72 -1.72 5.77
C LYS A 89 17.26 -0.28 5.90
N ALA A 90 18.54 -0.06 5.63
CA ALA A 90 19.18 1.25 5.70
C ALA A 90 18.81 2.20 4.54
N THR A 91 18.34 1.66 3.42
CA THR A 91 18.05 2.40 2.18
C THR A 91 16.72 1.89 1.63
N SER A 92 15.69 2.00 2.47
CA SER A 92 14.40 1.39 2.25
C SER A 92 13.71 1.96 1.01
N SER A 93 12.86 1.16 0.38
CA SER A 93 12.01 1.65 -0.70
C SER A 93 11.02 2.69 -0.19
N PRO A 94 10.73 3.75 -0.95
CA PRO A 94 9.86 4.84 -0.51
C PRO A 94 8.42 4.33 -0.47
N VAL A 95 7.94 3.94 0.70
CA VAL A 95 6.52 3.61 0.92
C VAL A 95 5.71 4.88 0.68
N GLY A 96 4.56 4.76 0.02
CA GLY A 96 3.72 5.89 -0.37
C GLY A 96 3.01 5.66 -1.70
N GLU A 97 2.40 6.72 -2.22
CA GLU A 97 1.62 6.70 -3.44
C GLU A 97 2.26 7.61 -4.49
N TRP A 98 2.72 6.99 -5.58
CA TRP A 98 3.57 7.61 -6.59
C TRP A 98 2.95 7.52 -7.99
N LYS A 99 3.58 8.21 -8.94
CA LYS A 99 3.27 8.13 -10.38
C LYS A 99 4.52 7.90 -11.19
N ILE A 100 4.38 7.17 -12.30
CA ILE A 100 5.43 7.09 -13.33
C ILE A 100 5.56 8.46 -14.02
N ILE A 101 6.73 9.09 -13.97
CA ILE A 101 6.96 10.42 -14.54
C ILE A 101 7.94 10.45 -15.71
N ASN A 102 8.76 9.42 -15.86
CA ASN A 102 9.63 9.26 -17.01
C ASN A 102 9.90 7.78 -17.29
N LYS A 103 10.30 7.50 -18.53
CA LYS A 103 10.60 6.15 -19.01
C LYS A 103 11.83 6.22 -19.91
N ALA A 104 12.74 5.27 -19.79
CA ALA A 104 13.93 5.18 -20.62
C ALA A 104 14.33 3.73 -20.92
N VAL A 105 14.96 3.56 -22.07
CA VAL A 105 15.65 2.31 -22.45
C VAL A 105 17.13 2.51 -22.12
N ASN A 106 17.76 1.49 -21.51
CA ASN A 106 19.19 1.49 -21.18
C ASN A 106 19.66 2.74 -20.42
N TRP A 107 18.99 3.07 -19.32
CA TRP A 107 19.32 4.23 -18.46
C TRP A 107 20.77 4.19 -17.92
N GLY A 108 21.32 3.00 -17.74
CA GLY A 108 22.71 2.77 -17.36
C GLY A 108 22.96 1.32 -16.96
N ASP A 109 24.23 0.92 -16.90
CA ASP A 109 24.66 -0.48 -16.80
C ASP A 109 24.05 -1.25 -15.60
N GLY A 110 23.83 -0.56 -14.47
CA GLY A 110 23.24 -1.16 -13.27
C GLY A 110 21.71 -1.27 -13.28
N PHE A 111 21.03 -0.63 -14.23
CA PHE A 111 19.57 -0.51 -14.27
C PHE A 111 18.90 -1.51 -15.22
N GLY A 112 19.69 -2.33 -15.92
CA GLY A 112 19.17 -3.28 -16.89
C GLY A 112 18.59 -2.59 -18.12
N THR A 113 17.57 -3.21 -18.71
CA THR A 113 17.10 -2.83 -20.06
C THR A 113 16.07 -1.71 -20.08
N ARG A 114 15.34 -1.49 -18.96
CA ARG A 114 14.28 -0.48 -18.85
C ARG A 114 14.34 0.25 -17.50
N TRP A 115 13.97 1.52 -17.54
CA TRP A 115 13.82 2.39 -16.38
C TRP A 115 12.46 3.09 -16.42
N MET A 116 11.80 3.19 -15.26
CA MET A 116 10.55 3.91 -15.05
C MET A 116 10.65 4.72 -13.75
N GLY A 117 10.80 6.04 -13.86
CA GLY A 117 11.02 6.93 -12.71
C GLY A 117 9.75 7.29 -11.96
N LEU A 118 9.84 7.41 -10.64
CA LEU A 118 8.77 7.77 -9.72
C LEU A 118 8.87 9.24 -9.29
N ASN A 119 7.74 9.90 -9.06
CA ASN A 119 7.65 11.28 -8.57
C ASN A 119 7.94 11.45 -7.06
N VAL A 120 8.92 10.75 -6.53
CA VAL A 120 9.32 10.86 -5.11
C VAL A 120 10.06 12.20 -4.90
N PRO A 121 9.63 13.07 -3.96
CA PRO A 121 10.13 14.45 -3.90
C PRO A 121 11.54 14.59 -3.31
N TRP A 122 12.08 13.57 -2.64
CA TRP A 122 13.37 13.64 -1.95
C TRP A 122 14.49 12.86 -2.64
N GLY A 123 14.28 12.34 -3.85
CA GLY A 123 15.34 11.65 -4.58
C GLY A 123 14.88 10.96 -5.85
N ILE A 124 15.83 10.31 -6.52
CA ILE A 124 15.60 9.58 -7.76
C ILE A 124 15.27 8.12 -7.41
N TYR A 125 14.01 7.75 -7.59
CA TYR A 125 13.53 6.39 -7.38
C TYR A 125 12.83 5.90 -8.63
N GLY A 126 12.85 4.58 -8.85
CA GLY A 126 12.29 3.98 -10.04
C GLY A 126 12.08 2.49 -9.93
N ILE A 127 11.32 1.97 -10.89
CA ILE A 127 11.18 0.56 -11.20
C ILE A 127 12.07 0.28 -12.42
N HIS A 128 12.98 -0.67 -12.30
CA HIS A 128 13.97 -0.93 -13.34
C HIS A 128 14.41 -2.39 -13.42
N GLY A 129 15.10 -2.75 -14.50
CA GLY A 129 15.73 -4.06 -14.68
C GLY A 129 16.93 -4.28 -13.77
N THR A 130 17.77 -5.27 -14.04
CA THR A 130 19.01 -5.45 -13.27
C THR A 130 20.03 -6.26 -14.06
N ASN A 131 21.31 -5.96 -13.85
CA ASN A 131 22.43 -6.81 -14.27
C ASN A 131 22.82 -7.86 -13.20
N LYS A 132 22.12 -7.85 -12.05
CA LYS A 132 22.29 -8.82 -10.96
C LYS A 132 20.98 -9.59 -10.76
N PRO A 133 20.61 -10.51 -11.67
CA PRO A 133 19.32 -11.21 -11.61
C PRO A 133 19.12 -12.01 -10.32
N TRP A 134 20.18 -12.49 -9.69
CA TRP A 134 20.13 -13.17 -8.38
C TRP A 134 19.72 -12.26 -7.22
N SER A 135 19.67 -10.93 -7.41
CA SER A 135 19.17 -10.00 -6.39
C SER A 135 17.64 -9.97 -6.28
N ILE A 136 16.93 -10.46 -7.30
CA ILE A 136 15.46 -10.48 -7.31
C ILE A 136 14.93 -11.38 -6.19
N GLY A 137 13.91 -10.90 -5.46
CA GLY A 137 13.38 -11.59 -4.29
C GLY A 137 14.15 -11.31 -3.00
N THR A 138 15.07 -10.34 -2.97
CA THR A 138 15.86 -9.97 -1.78
C THR A 138 15.86 -8.44 -1.51
N PRO A 139 16.14 -7.99 -0.28
CA PRO A 139 16.42 -6.59 0.02
C PRO A 139 17.85 -6.22 -0.40
N ALA A 140 18.02 -5.69 -1.61
CA ALA A 140 19.35 -5.56 -2.25
C ALA A 140 19.62 -4.19 -2.89
N SER A 141 18.63 -3.30 -3.00
CA SER A 141 18.77 -2.01 -3.66
C SER A 141 18.98 -0.85 -2.68
N HIS A 142 19.24 0.34 -3.23
CA HIS A 142 19.28 1.61 -2.50
C HIS A 142 17.90 2.31 -2.49
N GLY A 143 16.81 1.53 -2.58
CA GLY A 143 15.43 2.01 -2.50
C GLY A 143 14.62 1.80 -3.78
N CYS A 144 15.27 1.74 -4.94
CA CYS A 144 14.61 1.40 -6.21
C CYS A 144 14.06 -0.04 -6.23
N ILE A 145 13.08 -0.28 -7.08
CA ILE A 145 12.47 -1.60 -7.27
C ILE A 145 13.13 -2.27 -8.46
N ARG A 146 13.81 -3.40 -8.23
CA ARG A 146 14.46 -4.17 -9.31
C ARG A 146 13.57 -5.29 -9.78
N MET A 147 13.56 -5.53 -11.08
CA MET A 147 12.87 -6.61 -11.76
C MET A 147 13.85 -7.38 -12.64
N HIS A 148 13.50 -8.61 -13.04
CA HIS A 148 14.21 -9.24 -14.14
C HIS A 148 14.00 -8.44 -15.44
N ASN A 149 15.00 -8.42 -16.31
CA ASN A 149 14.94 -7.64 -17.57
C ASN A 149 13.74 -8.04 -18.44
N LYS A 150 13.45 -9.35 -18.56
CA LYS A 150 12.26 -9.83 -19.28
C LYS A 150 10.93 -9.31 -18.71
N ASP A 151 10.86 -9.17 -17.38
CA ASP A 151 9.63 -8.77 -16.68
C ASP A 151 9.43 -7.26 -16.76
N VAL A 152 10.51 -6.48 -16.59
CA VAL A 152 10.43 -5.01 -16.73
C VAL A 152 10.16 -4.60 -18.17
N GLU A 153 10.64 -5.36 -19.17
CA GLU A 153 10.33 -5.10 -20.58
C GLU A 153 8.85 -5.28 -20.90
N LEU A 154 8.20 -6.26 -20.26
CA LEU A 154 6.77 -6.47 -20.36
C LEU A 154 6.01 -5.34 -19.65
N LEU A 155 6.35 -5.08 -18.38
CA LEU A 155 5.75 -3.99 -17.60
C LEU A 155 5.88 -2.64 -18.33
N TYR A 156 7.05 -2.35 -18.91
CA TYR A 156 7.32 -1.11 -19.63
C TYR A 156 6.37 -0.89 -20.83
N LYS A 157 5.90 -1.95 -21.48
CA LYS A 157 4.92 -1.82 -22.58
C LYS A 157 3.51 -1.53 -22.07
N TRP A 158 3.21 -1.96 -20.85
CA TRP A 158 1.86 -1.94 -20.28
C TRP A 158 1.55 -0.71 -19.44
N VAL A 159 2.57 0.05 -19.03
CA VAL A 159 2.39 1.23 -18.19
C VAL A 159 2.67 2.51 -18.95
N GLU A 160 1.82 3.51 -18.72
CA GLU A 160 1.93 4.84 -19.30
C GLU A 160 2.50 5.84 -18.29
N LEU A 161 2.93 7.01 -18.77
CA LEU A 161 3.23 8.11 -17.86
C LEU A 161 1.95 8.49 -17.10
N GLY A 162 2.09 8.78 -15.80
CA GLY A 162 0.98 9.04 -14.91
C GLY A 162 0.39 7.80 -14.23
N THR A 163 0.75 6.58 -14.67
CA THR A 163 0.32 5.32 -14.02
C THR A 163 0.63 5.38 -12.52
N GLU A 164 -0.38 5.06 -11.71
CA GLU A 164 -0.26 5.07 -10.25
C GLU A 164 0.58 3.88 -9.76
N VAL A 165 1.44 4.15 -8.77
CA VAL A 165 2.31 3.16 -8.12
C VAL A 165 2.14 3.27 -6.60
N GLN A 166 1.47 2.30 -6.00
CA GLN A 166 1.29 2.16 -4.56
C GLN A 166 2.41 1.29 -4.00
N ILE A 167 3.34 1.87 -3.23
CA ILE A 167 4.37 1.10 -2.52
C ILE A 167 3.92 0.95 -1.07
N MET A 168 3.61 -0.28 -0.69
CA MET A 168 3.16 -0.66 0.65
C MET A 168 4.27 -1.36 1.40
N GLY A 169 4.32 -1.14 2.71
CA GLY A 169 5.30 -1.78 3.57
C GLY A 169 5.26 -1.22 4.98
N PRO A 170 6.08 -1.77 5.89
CA PRO A 170 6.13 -1.29 7.26
C PRO A 170 6.70 0.13 7.29
N LEU A 171 5.92 1.05 7.85
CA LEU A 171 6.42 2.36 8.27
C LEU A 171 6.68 2.32 9.78
N PRO A 172 7.92 2.53 10.23
CA PRO A 172 8.25 2.39 11.65
C PRO A 172 7.71 3.57 12.46
N ARG A 173 7.01 3.29 13.57
CA ARG A 173 6.73 4.30 14.60
C ARG A 173 8.05 4.78 15.19
N LYS A 174 8.37 6.05 14.98
CA LYS A 174 9.57 6.68 15.56
C LYS A 174 9.30 7.08 17.01
N LYS A 175 10.23 6.75 17.92
CA LYS A 175 10.14 7.16 19.33
C LYS A 175 10.16 8.68 19.49
N ASN A 176 10.97 9.35 18.67
CA ASN A 176 11.06 10.80 18.59
C ASN A 176 10.83 11.19 17.13
N PRO A 177 9.57 11.35 16.69
CA PRO A 177 9.28 11.79 15.34
C PRO A 177 9.71 13.26 15.18
N PRO A 178 10.15 13.68 13.97
CA PRO A 178 10.51 15.06 13.72
C PRO A 178 9.27 15.96 13.73
N GLU A 179 9.48 17.24 13.98
CA GLU A 179 8.45 18.24 13.73
C GLU A 179 8.23 18.42 12.23
N LEU A 180 6.96 18.44 11.80
CA LEU A 180 6.60 18.69 10.41
C LEU A 180 5.70 19.91 10.29
N LYS A 181 5.85 20.64 9.18
CA LYS A 181 5.02 21.77 8.80
C LYS A 181 4.95 21.88 7.28
N LYS A 182 4.06 22.75 6.78
CA LYS A 182 3.93 23.06 5.35
C LYS A 182 5.31 23.33 4.70
N GLY A 183 5.52 22.74 3.54
CA GLY A 183 6.78 22.77 2.79
C GLY A 183 7.72 21.60 3.05
N ALA A 184 7.50 20.79 4.10
CA ALA A 184 8.25 19.56 4.30
C ALA A 184 7.95 18.54 3.18
N ALA A 185 8.98 17.81 2.72
CA ALA A 185 8.81 16.73 1.76
C ALA A 185 9.75 15.55 2.06
N ASN A 186 9.23 14.50 2.69
CA ASN A 186 9.99 13.33 3.12
C ASN A 186 9.09 12.14 3.48
N GLN A 187 9.69 11.01 3.86
CA GLN A 187 8.99 9.80 4.26
C GLN A 187 8.11 9.97 5.53
N ASP A 188 8.43 10.91 6.42
CA ASP A 188 7.62 11.18 7.62
C ASP A 188 6.31 11.89 7.25
N VAL A 189 6.31 12.71 6.19
CA VAL A 189 5.08 13.29 5.67
C VAL A 189 4.16 12.21 5.10
N VAL A 190 4.69 11.17 4.44
CA VAL A 190 3.88 10.03 4.00
C VAL A 190 3.21 9.34 5.19
N GLN A 191 3.97 9.10 6.26
CA GLN A 191 3.44 8.49 7.48
C GLN A 191 2.31 9.34 8.09
N LEU A 192 2.52 10.67 8.16
CA LEU A 192 1.51 11.62 8.60
C LEU A 192 0.24 11.53 7.74
N GLN A 193 0.38 11.54 6.40
CA GLN A 193 -0.74 11.48 5.47
C GLN A 193 -1.55 10.18 5.63
N PHE A 194 -0.89 9.03 5.84
CA PHE A 194 -1.59 7.78 6.15
C PHE A 194 -2.34 7.85 7.49
N LEU A 195 -1.73 8.37 8.54
CA LEU A 195 -2.40 8.50 9.85
C LEU A 195 -3.59 9.46 9.79
N LEU A 196 -3.46 10.57 9.08
CA LEU A 196 -4.56 11.53 8.89
C LEU A 196 -5.70 10.92 8.05
N ARG A 197 -5.37 10.11 7.04
CA ARG A 197 -6.36 9.37 6.24
C ARG A 197 -7.12 8.39 7.11
N GLU A 198 -6.39 7.62 7.92
CA GLU A 198 -6.98 6.68 8.87
C GLU A 198 -7.81 7.39 9.96
N ALA A 199 -7.43 8.62 10.33
CA ALA A 199 -8.24 9.46 11.20
C ALA A 199 -9.49 10.05 10.52
N GLY A 200 -9.65 9.86 9.21
CA GLY A 200 -10.81 10.32 8.44
C GLY A 200 -10.76 11.79 8.01
N VAL A 201 -9.63 12.48 8.19
CA VAL A 201 -9.50 13.92 7.91
C VAL A 201 -8.68 14.25 6.66
N PHE A 202 -8.14 13.23 5.97
CA PHE A 202 -7.33 13.41 4.77
C PHE A 202 -7.79 12.50 3.64
N SER A 203 -8.06 13.11 2.47
CA SER A 203 -8.54 12.43 1.26
C SER A 203 -7.55 12.49 0.09
N GLY A 204 -6.37 13.11 0.28
CA GLY A 204 -5.34 13.21 -0.74
C GLY A 204 -4.45 11.97 -0.85
N TYR A 205 -3.48 12.00 -1.78
CA TYR A 205 -2.45 10.98 -1.91
C TYR A 205 -1.38 11.10 -0.83
N ALA A 206 -0.84 9.97 -0.39
CA ALA A 206 0.32 9.87 0.50
C ALA A 206 1.62 10.04 -0.31
N ASP A 207 1.76 11.23 -0.91
CA ASP A 207 2.82 11.62 -1.84
C ASP A 207 4.05 12.23 -1.14
N GLY A 208 4.02 12.27 0.19
CA GLY A 208 5.08 12.78 1.04
C GLY A 208 5.33 14.28 0.90
N ARG A 209 4.40 15.06 0.35
CA ARG A 209 4.46 16.53 0.27
C ARG A 209 3.51 17.14 1.29
N PHE A 210 4.06 17.96 2.19
CA PHE A 210 3.25 18.71 3.15
C PHE A 210 2.77 19.98 2.46
N GLY A 211 1.75 19.83 1.62
CA GLY A 211 1.04 20.92 0.96
C GLY A 211 -0.19 21.41 1.73
N GLU A 212 -1.07 22.12 1.03
CA GLU A 212 -2.26 22.76 1.60
C GLU A 212 -3.28 21.75 2.10
N ILE A 213 -3.54 20.68 1.33
CA ILE A 213 -4.48 19.63 1.73
C ILE A 213 -3.98 18.93 3.01
N THR A 214 -2.68 18.66 3.09
CA THR A 214 -2.06 18.07 4.29
C THR A 214 -2.17 19.02 5.50
N GLU A 215 -1.91 20.31 5.31
CA GLU A 215 -2.04 21.32 6.38
C GLU A 215 -3.48 21.43 6.89
N GLN A 216 -4.45 21.46 5.99
CA GLN A 216 -5.88 21.51 6.35
C GLN A 216 -6.28 20.27 7.14
N ALA A 217 -5.81 19.08 6.74
CA ALA A 217 -6.07 17.85 7.47
C ALA A 217 -5.43 17.86 8.88
N VAL A 218 -4.20 18.36 9.00
CA VAL A 218 -3.54 18.56 10.31
C VAL A 218 -4.36 19.48 11.21
N LYS A 219 -4.75 20.66 10.71
CA LYS A 219 -5.56 21.63 11.48
C LYS A 219 -6.91 21.06 11.86
N THR A 220 -7.56 20.33 10.95
CA THR A 220 -8.82 19.63 11.23
C THR A 220 -8.65 18.63 12.36
N PHE A 221 -7.61 17.81 12.34
CA PHE A 221 -7.32 16.87 13.42
C PHE A 221 -7.00 17.60 14.73
N GLN A 222 -6.23 18.70 14.70
CA GLN A 222 -5.94 19.53 15.86
C GLN A 222 -7.24 20.04 16.51
N LEU A 223 -8.18 20.57 15.72
CA LEU A 223 -9.48 21.03 16.22
C LEU A 223 -10.28 19.90 16.88
N ILE A 224 -10.35 18.72 16.26
CA ILE A 224 -11.02 17.53 16.82
C ILE A 224 -10.38 17.10 18.15
N GLN A 225 -9.08 17.29 18.28
CA GLN A 225 -8.31 16.95 19.49
C GLN A 225 -8.23 18.09 20.52
N GLU A 226 -8.98 19.18 20.32
CA GLU A 226 -9.00 20.38 21.17
C GLU A 226 -7.59 21.00 21.33
N MET A 227 -6.79 20.96 20.27
CA MET A 227 -5.45 21.53 20.19
C MET A 227 -5.44 22.84 19.38
N PRO A 228 -4.44 23.72 19.59
CA PRO A 228 -4.23 24.86 18.71
C PRO A 228 -4.07 24.43 17.24
N ASP A 229 -4.80 25.05 16.32
CA ASP A 229 -4.85 24.75 14.88
C ASP A 229 -3.70 25.40 14.09
N ASN A 230 -2.51 25.36 14.66
CA ASN A 230 -1.33 26.04 14.12
C ASN A 230 -0.72 25.33 12.89
N GLY A 231 -1.20 24.15 12.51
CA GLY A 231 -0.67 23.36 11.38
C GLY A 231 0.70 22.74 11.65
N LEU A 232 1.24 22.84 12.86
CA LEU A 232 2.49 22.23 13.29
C LEU A 232 2.23 20.81 13.79
N VAL A 233 2.96 19.85 13.26
CA VAL A 233 2.94 18.46 13.73
C VAL A 233 4.10 18.27 14.69
N ASP A 234 3.84 18.57 15.96
CA ASP A 234 4.78 18.36 17.05
C ASP A 234 4.66 16.93 17.63
N ARG A 235 5.50 16.64 18.63
CA ARG A 235 5.51 15.34 19.31
C ARG A 235 4.15 14.99 19.95
N VAL A 236 3.41 15.98 20.43
CA VAL A 236 2.12 15.77 21.10
C VAL A 236 1.08 15.36 20.07
N LEU A 237 1.00 16.06 18.94
CA LEU A 237 0.08 15.75 17.85
C LEU A 237 0.38 14.36 17.28
N TRP A 238 1.65 14.04 17.07
CA TRP A 238 2.09 12.71 16.67
C TRP A 238 1.52 11.63 17.59
N SER A 239 1.71 11.76 18.91
CA SER A 239 1.19 10.78 19.87
C SER A 239 -0.32 10.61 19.76
N LYS A 240 -1.06 11.71 19.67
CA LYS A 240 -2.52 11.70 19.53
C LYS A 240 -2.98 11.01 18.25
N LEU A 241 -2.32 11.26 17.11
CA LEU A 241 -2.63 10.57 15.85
C LEU A 241 -2.46 9.06 16.00
N TRP A 242 -1.32 8.61 16.55
CA TRP A 242 -1.08 7.19 16.77
C TRP A 242 -2.15 6.57 17.68
N ASP A 243 -2.40 7.18 18.84
CA ASP A 243 -3.35 6.63 19.80
C ASP A 243 -4.79 6.61 19.23
N TYR A 244 -5.16 7.61 18.44
CA TYR A 244 -6.46 7.68 17.76
C TYR A 244 -6.63 6.56 16.72
N THR A 245 -5.66 6.39 15.82
CA THR A 245 -5.70 5.36 14.77
C THR A 245 -5.70 3.95 15.34
N GLU A 246 -4.94 3.69 16.40
CA GLU A 246 -4.93 2.37 17.05
C GLU A 246 -6.27 2.04 17.74
N GLN A 247 -6.93 3.03 18.36
CA GLN A 247 -8.26 2.85 18.93
C GLN A 247 -9.31 2.52 17.85
N GLN A 248 -9.24 3.18 16.69
CA GLN A 248 -10.13 2.90 15.55
C GLN A 248 -9.96 1.45 15.06
N LYS A 249 -8.71 0.98 14.90
CA LYS A 249 -8.43 -0.42 14.52
C LYS A 249 -9.00 -1.42 15.52
N GLN A 250 -8.90 -1.14 16.81
CA GLN A 250 -9.44 -2.03 17.84
C GLN A 250 -10.97 -2.08 17.78
N ALA A 251 -11.63 -0.95 17.53
CA ALA A 251 -13.08 -0.88 17.42
C ALA A 251 -13.65 -1.60 16.18
N VAL A 252 -12.91 -1.63 15.06
CA VAL A 252 -13.33 -2.36 13.85
C VAL A 252 -13.18 -3.87 14.00
N ASN A 253 -12.23 -4.32 14.81
CA ASN A 253 -11.94 -5.75 15.02
C ASN A 253 -12.68 -6.37 16.22
N SER A 254 -13.53 -5.60 16.92
CA SER A 254 -14.35 -6.04 18.06
C SER A 254 -15.82 -6.13 17.67
#